data_AF-A0A1V6H458-F1
#
_entry.id   AF-A0A1V6H458-F1
#
_cell.length_a   1.000
_cell.length_b   1.000
_cell.length_c   1.000
_cell.angle_alpha   90.00
_cell.angle_beta   90.00
_cell.angle_gamma   90.00
#
_symmetry.space_group_name_H-M   'P 1'
#
loop_
_entity.id
_entity.type
_entity.pdbx_description
1 polymer ?
#
loop_
_entity_poly.entity_id
_entity_poly.type
_entity_poly.pdbx_seq_one_letter_code
_entity_poly.pdbx_strand_id
1 'polypeptide(L)'
;MAQSMDPIGKIGSANPIQRVSRVGQTPRQAEKSEIEPDFMKILQQALEETNADQYEAERAADEFAAGRLSNIHDVLISAEKAAMSLRLTLEVRNKIVDAYREIMRMQL
;
A
#
# COMPACT_ATOMS: atom_id res chain seq x y z
N MET A 1 16.27 -76.36 -25.12
CA MET A 1 16.42 -76.34 -23.64
C MET A 1 17.67 -75.56 -23.29
N ALA A 2 17.52 -74.30 -22.92
CA ALA A 2 18.47 -73.53 -22.11
C ALA A 2 17.67 -72.37 -21.50
N GLN A 3 17.69 -72.33 -20.17
CA GLN A 3 16.76 -71.63 -19.32
C GLN A 3 17.24 -70.21 -19.03
N SER A 4 16.29 -69.28 -19.01
CA SER A 4 16.42 -67.90 -18.56
C SER A 4 16.88 -67.82 -17.10
N MET A 5 17.80 -66.88 -16.84
CA MET A 5 17.91 -65.90 -15.74
C MET A 5 17.06 -66.23 -14.48
N ASP A 6 17.63 -66.31 -13.27
CA ASP A 6 18.24 -65.21 -12.49
C ASP A 6 19.27 -65.68 -11.45
N PRO A 7 20.21 -64.83 -11.02
CA PRO A 7 20.74 -64.90 -9.65
C PRO A 7 20.40 -63.67 -8.80
N ILE A 8 19.85 -63.97 -7.61
CA ILE A 8 19.67 -63.07 -6.47
C ILE A 8 21.03 -62.62 -5.91
N GLY A 9 21.12 -61.34 -5.52
CA GLY A 9 22.21 -60.74 -4.74
C GLY A 9 22.69 -59.45 -5.40
N LYS A 10 22.75 -58.30 -4.74
CA LYS A 10 23.47 -58.04 -3.49
C LYS A 10 22.86 -56.85 -2.73
N ILE A 11 22.61 -57.06 -1.44
CA ILE A 11 22.56 -55.99 -0.45
C ILE A 11 24.00 -55.48 -0.28
N GLY A 12 24.19 -54.16 -0.29
CA GLY A 12 25.50 -53.54 -0.21
C GLY A 12 25.41 -52.10 0.27
N SER A 13 25.50 -51.96 1.60
CA SER A 13 26.17 -50.89 2.34
C SER A 13 25.83 -49.42 2.02
N ALA A 14 25.18 -48.80 3.00
CA ALA A 14 25.23 -47.38 3.29
C ALA A 14 26.66 -46.81 3.22
N ASN A 15 26.81 -45.64 2.60
CA ASN A 15 27.60 -44.52 3.12
C ASN A 15 27.37 -43.25 2.27
N PRO A 16 27.82 -42.05 2.71
CA PRO A 16 27.00 -41.15 3.51
C PRO A 16 26.91 -39.75 2.86
N ILE A 17 26.06 -38.89 3.41
CA ILE A 17 26.19 -37.42 3.42
C ILE A 17 27.01 -36.82 2.27
N GLN A 18 26.34 -36.53 1.16
CA GLN A 18 26.81 -35.58 0.16
C GLN A 18 25.62 -34.78 -0.36
N ARG A 19 25.12 -33.90 0.50
CA ARG A 19 24.32 -32.75 0.06
C ARG A 19 24.37 -31.58 1.04
N VAL A 20 25.59 -31.18 1.42
CA VAL A 20 25.85 -29.84 1.95
C VAL A 20 26.89 -29.20 1.05
N SER A 21 26.45 -28.58 -0.04
CA SER A 21 27.19 -27.58 -0.83
C SER A 21 26.32 -27.07 -1.98
N ARG A 22 25.20 -26.40 -1.65
CA ARG A 22 24.58 -25.35 -2.48
C ARG A 22 23.85 -24.35 -1.58
N VAL A 23 24.55 -23.84 -0.57
CA VAL A 23 24.25 -22.51 -0.01
C VAL A 23 25.12 -21.54 -0.80
N GLY A 24 24.61 -21.16 -1.96
CA GLY A 24 25.34 -20.40 -2.95
C GLY A 24 24.37 -19.94 -4.01
N GLN A 25 23.74 -18.80 -3.73
CA GLN A 25 23.16 -17.90 -4.72
C GLN A 25 22.01 -18.50 -5.53
N THR A 26 20.83 -18.61 -4.90
CA THR A 26 19.67 -18.10 -5.63
C THR A 26 19.88 -16.59 -5.72
N PRO A 27 20.00 -15.98 -6.91
CA PRO A 27 19.77 -14.55 -6.99
C PRO A 27 18.36 -14.37 -6.46
N ARG A 28 18.25 -13.77 -5.27
CA ARG A 28 17.03 -13.09 -4.86
C ARG A 28 16.71 -12.22 -6.05
N GLN A 29 15.72 -12.65 -6.82
CA GLN A 29 15.06 -11.83 -7.79
C GLN A 29 14.63 -10.65 -6.94
N ALA A 30 15.38 -9.55 -7.07
CA ALA A 30 14.93 -8.28 -6.58
C ALA A 30 13.63 -8.10 -7.34
N GLU A 31 12.53 -8.45 -6.68
CA GLU A 31 11.25 -7.85 -6.96
C GLU A 31 11.59 -6.36 -6.92
N LYS A 32 11.77 -5.79 -8.11
CA LYS A 32 11.42 -4.41 -8.34
C LYS A 32 9.96 -4.39 -7.89
N SER A 33 9.75 -4.15 -6.60
CA SER A 33 8.60 -3.40 -6.18
C SER A 33 8.74 -2.12 -6.97
N GLU A 34 8.07 -2.10 -8.13
CA GLU A 34 7.62 -0.86 -8.69
C GLU A 34 6.90 -0.21 -7.53
N ILE A 35 7.57 0.74 -6.88
CA ILE A 35 6.92 1.75 -6.06
C ILE A 35 6.16 2.59 -7.08
N GLU A 36 5.16 1.98 -7.73
CA GLU A 36 4.11 2.70 -8.40
C GLU A 36 3.37 3.49 -7.31
N PRO A 37 2.81 4.67 -7.64
CA PRO A 37 2.61 5.74 -6.69
C PRO A 37 1.31 5.54 -5.90
N ASP A 38 1.24 4.51 -5.07
CA ASP A 38 0.16 4.32 -4.09
C ASP A 38 -0.03 5.55 -3.22
N PHE A 39 1.08 6.25 -2.96
CA PHE A 39 1.05 7.55 -2.31
C PHE A 39 0.22 8.60 -3.09
N MET A 40 0.39 8.72 -4.41
CA MET A 40 -0.38 9.68 -5.21
C MET A 40 -1.87 9.35 -5.24
N LYS A 41 -2.21 8.05 -5.23
CA LYS A 41 -3.60 7.59 -5.09
C LYS A 41 -4.21 8.02 -3.76
N ILE A 42 -3.47 7.87 -2.65
CA ILE A 42 -3.92 8.33 -1.33
C ILE A 42 -4.12 9.85 -1.30
N LEU A 43 -3.21 10.63 -1.87
CA LEU A 43 -3.37 12.08 -1.96
C LEU A 43 -4.59 12.46 -2.80
N GLN A 44 -4.78 11.81 -3.94
CA GLN A 44 -5.90 12.06 -4.83
C GLN A 44 -7.23 11.73 -4.12
N GLN A 45 -7.29 10.61 -3.43
CA GLN A 45 -8.44 10.22 -2.63
C GLN A 45 -8.72 11.23 -1.50
N ALA A 46 -7.70 11.64 -0.74
CA ALA A 46 -7.87 12.63 0.32
C ALA A 46 -8.36 13.98 -0.21
N LEU A 47 -7.92 14.38 -1.41
CA LEU A 47 -8.38 15.59 -2.08
C LEU A 47 -9.84 15.47 -2.52
N GLU A 48 -10.23 14.33 -3.10
CA GLU A 48 -11.62 14.04 -3.46
C GLU A 48 -12.55 14.04 -2.24
N GLU A 49 -12.12 13.42 -1.14
CA GLU A 49 -12.84 13.40 0.14
C GLU A 49 -12.98 14.83 0.72
N THR A 50 -11.91 15.62 0.71
CA THR A 50 -11.96 17.02 1.16
C THR A 50 -12.95 17.84 0.32
N ASN A 51 -12.94 17.66 -1.00
CA ASN A 51 -13.87 18.37 -1.89
C ASN A 51 -15.32 17.95 -1.65
N ALA A 52 -15.58 16.67 -1.39
CA ALA A 52 -16.90 16.17 -1.03
C ALA A 52 -17.39 16.79 0.29
N ASP A 53 -16.53 16.85 1.31
CA ASP A 53 -16.86 17.46 2.60
C ASP A 53 -17.13 18.98 2.46
N GLN A 54 -16.35 19.67 1.64
CA GLN A 54 -16.59 21.10 1.33
C GLN A 54 -17.94 21.32 0.67
N TYR A 55 -18.27 20.51 -0.35
CA TYR A 55 -19.57 20.59 -1.02
C TYR A 55 -20.74 20.27 -0.09
N GLU A 56 -20.58 19.31 0.81
CA GLU A 56 -21.58 18.99 1.83
C GLU A 56 -21.80 20.16 2.79
N ALA A 57 -20.72 20.82 3.23
CA ALA A 57 -20.79 22.00 4.09
C ALA A 57 -21.48 23.19 3.40
N GLU A 58 -21.14 23.47 2.14
CA GLU A 58 -21.79 24.51 1.34
C GLU A 58 -23.28 24.23 1.16
N ARG A 59 -23.63 23.00 0.80
CA ARG A 59 -25.03 22.60 0.64
C ARG A 59 -25.81 22.73 1.94
N ALA A 60 -25.24 22.32 3.07
CA ALA A 60 -25.89 22.47 4.37
C ALA A 60 -26.10 23.96 4.72
N ALA A 61 -25.11 24.81 4.42
CA ALA A 61 -25.22 26.26 4.63
C ALA A 61 -26.32 26.88 3.75
N ASP A 62 -26.41 26.48 2.48
CA ASP A 62 -27.44 26.94 1.54
C ASP A 62 -28.85 26.49 1.98
N GLU A 63 -29.00 25.23 2.40
CA GLU A 63 -30.27 24.69 2.90
C GLU A 63 -30.72 25.41 4.18
N PHE A 64 -29.78 25.76 5.06
CA PHE A 64 -30.06 26.56 6.26
C PHE A 64 -30.46 28.00 5.91
N ALA A 65 -29.72 28.67 5.03
CA ALA A 65 -30.03 30.03 4.58
C ALA A 65 -31.40 30.10 3.86
N ALA A 66 -31.77 29.04 3.14
CA ALA A 66 -33.08 28.89 2.50
C ALA A 66 -34.21 28.53 3.50
N GLY A 67 -33.92 28.36 4.79
CA GLY A 67 -34.88 27.98 5.83
C GLY A 67 -35.38 26.54 5.74
N ARG A 68 -34.74 25.70 4.92
CA ARG A 68 -35.08 24.26 4.77
C ARG A 68 -34.42 23.42 5.85
N LEU A 69 -33.25 23.84 6.32
CA LEU A 69 -32.58 23.30 7.49
C LEU A 69 -32.89 24.20 8.68
N SER A 70 -33.50 23.64 9.72
CA SER A 70 -33.81 24.36 10.97
C SER A 70 -32.67 24.28 11.98
N ASN A 71 -31.73 23.36 11.78
CA ASN A 71 -30.66 23.08 12.71
C ASN A 71 -29.31 23.62 12.22
N ILE A 72 -28.86 24.71 12.84
CA ILE A 72 -27.54 25.29 12.57
C ILE A 72 -26.39 24.35 12.95
N HIS A 73 -26.61 23.41 13.88
CA HIS A 73 -25.56 22.48 14.31
C HIS A 73 -25.07 21.60 13.16
N ASP A 74 -25.95 21.20 12.24
CA ASP A 74 -25.58 20.36 11.11
C ASP A 74 -24.65 21.12 10.14
N VAL A 75 -24.92 22.40 9.90
CA VAL A 75 -24.04 23.27 9.11
C VAL A 75 -22.68 23.41 9.77
N LEU A 76 -22.66 23.65 11.09
CA LEU A 76 -21.41 23.83 11.84
C LEU A 76 -20.58 22.54 11.87
N ILE A 77 -21.22 21.38 12.03
CA ILE A 77 -20.54 20.08 12.01
C ILE A 77 -19.94 19.82 10.63
N SER A 78 -20.72 20.02 9.56
CA SER A 78 -20.22 19.83 8.19
C SER A 78 -19.07 20.79 7.87
N ALA A 79 -19.16 22.04 8.30
CA ALA A 79 -18.09 23.02 8.13
C ALA A 79 -16.80 22.63 8.89
N GLU A 80 -16.91 22.18 10.15
CA GLU A 80 -15.74 21.72 10.91
C GLU A 80 -15.13 20.46 10.30
N LYS A 81 -15.95 19.52 9.84
CA LYS A 81 -15.51 18.32 9.13
C LYS A 81 -14.69 18.70 7.89
N ALA A 82 -15.21 19.57 7.02
CA ALA A 82 -14.51 20.06 5.84
C ALA A 82 -13.18 20.74 6.21
N ALA A 83 -13.16 21.55 7.26
CA ALA A 83 -11.95 22.21 7.74
C ALA A 83 -10.90 21.23 8.31
N MET A 84 -11.34 20.17 9.00
CA MET A 84 -10.46 19.10 9.47
C MET A 84 -9.89 18.28 8.31
N SER A 85 -10.72 17.86 7.36
CA SER A 85 -10.30 17.10 6.16
C SER A 85 -9.27 17.88 5.34
N LEU A 86 -9.49 19.19 5.14
CA LEU A 86 -8.52 20.04 4.44
C LEU A 86 -7.18 20.12 5.17
N ARG A 87 -7.20 20.29 6.50
CA ARG A 87 -5.97 20.32 7.31
C ARG A 87 -5.19 19.00 7.18
N LEU A 88 -5.89 17.87 7.23
CA LEU A 88 -5.29 16.56 7.04
C LEU A 88 -4.65 16.43 5.65
N THR A 89 -5.35 16.83 4.59
CA THR A 89 -4.84 16.80 3.21
C THR A 89 -3.57 17.65 3.04
N LEU A 90 -3.51 18.82 3.70
CA LEU A 90 -2.31 19.67 3.71
C LEU A 90 -1.13 19.00 4.43
N GLU A 91 -1.37 18.34 5.56
CA GLU A 91 -0.32 17.60 6.27
C GLU A 91 0.22 16.45 5.43
N VAL A 92 -0.68 15.67 4.80
CA VAL A 92 -0.29 14.61 3.86
C VAL A 92 0.57 15.21 2.76
N ARG A 93 0.13 16.31 2.11
CA ARG A 93 0.86 17.02 1.06
C ARG A 93 2.27 17.42 1.50
N ASN A 94 2.41 17.97 2.71
CA ASN A 94 3.70 18.39 3.23
C ASN A 94 4.65 17.19 3.39
N LYS A 95 4.15 16.07 3.95
CA LYS A 95 4.96 14.86 4.13
C LYS A 95 5.48 14.26 2.83
N ILE A 96 4.73 14.37 1.73
CA ILE A 96 5.20 13.95 0.40
C ILE A 96 6.38 14.77 -0.06
N VAL A 97 6.24 16.09 0.06
CA VAL A 97 7.26 17.03 -0.42
C VAL A 97 8.55 16.78 0.37
N ASP A 98 8.43 16.53 1.67
CA ASP A 98 9.54 16.16 2.53
C ASP A 98 10.17 14.81 2.12
N ALA A 99 9.35 13.78 1.89
CA ALA A 99 9.83 12.47 1.46
C ALA A 99 10.55 12.52 0.10
N TYR A 100 10.01 13.28 -0.85
CA TYR A 100 10.65 13.51 -2.16
C TYR A 100 12.00 14.21 -1.98
N ARG A 101 12.06 15.26 -1.15
CA ARG A 101 13.31 15.97 -0.83
C ARG A 101 14.34 15.06 -0.16
N GLU A 102 13.91 14.15 0.72
CA GLU A 102 14.80 13.18 1.38
C GLU A 102 15.45 12.23 0.37
N ILE A 103 14.67 11.66 -0.55
CA ILE A 103 15.18 10.77 -1.60
C ILE A 103 16.23 11.50 -2.46
N MET A 104 15.97 12.76 -2.82
CA MET A 104 16.91 13.57 -3.59
C MET A 104 18.23 13.82 -2.85
N ARG A 105 18.20 13.92 -1.51
CA ARG A 105 19.40 14.08 -0.67
C ARG A 105 20.22 12.79 -0.54
N MET A 106 19.60 11.62 -0.65
CA MET A 106 20.31 10.34 -0.62
C MET A 106 21.08 10.02 -1.91
N GLN A 107 20.70 10.62 -3.04
CA GLN A 107 21.26 10.33 -4.36
C GLN A 107 22.42 11.26 -4.78
N LEU A 108 22.69 12.34 -4.02
CA LEU A 108 23.81 13.24 -4.24
C LEU A 108 25.08 12.80 -3.48
#